data_AF-A0A7S1JXR1-F1
#
_entry.id   AF-A0A7S1JXR1-F1
#
_cell.length_a   1.000
_cell.length_b   1.000
_cell.length_c   1.000
_cell.angle_alpha   90.00
_cell.angle_beta   90.00
_cell.angle_gamma   90.00
#
_symmetry.space_group_name_H-M   'P 1'
#
loop_
_entity.id
_entity.type
_entity.pdbx_description
1 polymer ?
#
loop_
_entity_poly.entity_id
_entity_poly.type
_entity_poly.pdbx_seq_one_letter_code
_entity_poly.pdbx_strand_id
1 'polypeptide(L)'
;CFLTSPPTPAPAPASTDNAVKSLDELVMGFFRFYGSRFDLLKWVVSVRQGGTGSTTKRADWLGEERLKGDGQQAWVIEDPLDRSFNHASQLDRAGQAKVMSAIKEAAACSSVDEILNRIAVLRAAASKHQ
;
A
#
# COMPACT_ATOMS: atom_id res chain seq x y z
N CYS A 1 -45.89 -29.55 32.42
CA CYS A 1 -45.91 -28.74 31.20
C CYS A 1 -44.56 -28.05 31.04
N PHE A 2 -43.65 -28.62 30.25
CA PHE A 2 -42.36 -27.99 29.94
C PHE A 2 -42.54 -27.16 28.67
N LEU A 3 -42.43 -25.84 28.81
CA LEU A 3 -42.39 -24.89 27.70
C LEU A 3 -40.97 -24.92 27.11
N THR A 4 -40.76 -25.70 26.06
CA THR A 4 -39.51 -25.66 25.29
C THR A 4 -39.61 -24.50 24.29
N SER A 5 -38.78 -23.47 24.50
CA SER A 5 -38.63 -22.35 23.57
C SER A 5 -38.24 -22.83 22.16
N PRO A 6 -38.73 -22.19 21.09
CA PRO A 6 -38.35 -22.54 19.73
C PRO A 6 -36.84 -22.31 19.51
N PRO A 7 -36.17 -23.16 18.72
CA PRO A 7 -34.75 -23.00 18.41
C PRO A 7 -34.51 -21.68 17.67
N THR A 8 -33.54 -20.91 18.14
CA THR A 8 -33.10 -19.67 17.50
C THR A 8 -32.63 -19.99 16.07
N PRO A 9 -33.11 -19.26 15.03
CA PRO A 9 -32.64 -19.46 13.67
C PRO A 9 -31.14 -19.17 13.59
N ALA A 10 -30.42 -20.05 12.91
CA ALA A 10 -28.98 -19.89 12.67
C ALA A 10 -28.71 -18.52 11.99
N PRO A 11 -27.65 -17.81 12.39
CA PRO A 11 -27.27 -16.56 11.74
C PRO A 11 -27.03 -16.81 10.24
N ALA A 12 -27.64 -15.98 9.39
CA ALA A 12 -27.42 -16.04 7.96
C ALA A 12 -25.93 -15.93 7.64
N PRO A 13 -25.40 -16.68 6.65
CA PRO A 13 -24.02 -16.55 6.23
C PRO A 13 -23.77 -15.09 5.84
N ALA A 14 -22.70 -14.51 6.38
CA ALA A 14 -22.27 -13.16 6.04
C ALA A 14 -22.10 -13.08 4.52
N SER A 15 -22.94 -12.27 3.87
CA SER A 15 -22.81 -11.95 2.46
C SER A 15 -21.43 -11.34 2.25
N THR A 16 -20.46 -12.14 1.78
CA THR A 16 -19.23 -11.63 1.20
C THR A 16 -19.61 -11.00 -0.13
N ASP A 17 -20.11 -9.78 -0.05
CA ASP A 17 -20.37 -8.93 -1.18
C ASP A 17 -18.99 -8.60 -1.79
N ASN A 18 -18.51 -9.51 -2.63
CA ASN A 18 -17.35 -9.29 -3.49
C ASN A 18 -17.80 -8.31 -4.58
N ALA A 19 -18.15 -7.09 -4.19
CA ALA A 19 -18.46 -6.02 -5.11
C ALA A 19 -17.26 -5.90 -6.06
N VAL A 20 -17.50 -6.23 -7.33
CA VAL A 20 -16.48 -6.18 -8.36
C VAL A 20 -16.06 -4.73 -8.49
N LYS A 21 -14.91 -4.39 -7.90
CA LYS A 21 -14.36 -3.04 -7.98
C LYS A 21 -13.98 -2.74 -9.42
N SER A 22 -14.27 -1.53 -9.87
CA SER A 22 -13.78 -1.07 -11.17
C SER A 22 -12.26 -0.91 -11.14
N LEU A 23 -11.62 -0.92 -12.31
CA LEU A 23 -10.18 -0.66 -12.41
C LEU A 23 -9.82 0.70 -11.81
N ASP A 24 -10.63 1.73 -12.08
CA ASP A 24 -10.43 3.08 -11.58
C ASP A 24 -10.47 3.12 -10.05
N GLU A 25 -11.42 2.40 -9.44
CA GLU A 25 -11.50 2.28 -7.97
C GLU A 25 -10.26 1.61 -7.39
N LEU A 26 -9.73 0.58 -8.06
CA LEU A 26 -8.51 -0.12 -7.62
C LEU A 26 -7.28 0.80 -7.72
N VAL A 27 -7.14 1.52 -8.84
CA VAL A 27 -6.02 2.44 -9.08
C VAL A 27 -6.07 3.62 -8.10
N MET A 28 -7.23 4.25 -7.93
CA MET A 28 -7.41 5.32 -6.96
C MET A 28 -7.21 4.82 -5.53
N GLY A 29 -7.69 3.61 -5.22
CA GLY A 29 -7.48 2.95 -3.94
C GLY A 29 -5.99 2.73 -3.63
N PHE A 30 -5.21 2.29 -4.63
CA PHE A 30 -3.77 2.11 -4.52
C PHE A 30 -3.07 3.43 -4.17
N PHE A 31 -3.31 4.50 -4.94
CA PHE A 31 -2.68 5.79 -4.68
C PHE A 31 -3.09 6.38 -3.34
N ARG A 32 -4.38 6.31 -2.99
CA ARG A 32 -4.87 6.79 -1.68
C ARG A 32 -4.23 6.02 -0.52
N PHE A 33 -4.10 4.71 -0.64
CA PHE A 33 -3.46 3.89 0.38
C PHE A 33 -2.01 4.31 0.61
N TYR A 34 -1.18 4.31 -0.44
CA TYR A 34 0.23 4.65 -0.30
C TYR A 34 0.50 6.13 -0.06
N GLY A 35 -0.36 7.02 -0.58
CA GLY A 35 -0.19 8.47 -0.46
C GLY A 35 -0.58 9.04 0.90
N SER A 36 -1.53 8.41 1.60
CA SER A 36 -2.06 8.96 2.86
C SER A 36 -2.12 8.00 4.04
N ARG A 37 -2.17 6.68 3.81
CA ARG A 37 -2.41 5.70 4.90
C ARG A 37 -1.19 4.84 5.23
N PHE A 38 -0.35 4.53 4.25
CA PHE A 38 0.81 3.66 4.43
C PHE A 38 2.01 4.44 4.97
N ASP A 39 2.38 4.15 6.22
CA ASP A 39 3.59 4.69 6.84
C ASP A 39 4.80 3.81 6.51
N LEU A 40 5.63 4.28 5.57
CA LEU A 40 6.85 3.61 5.12
C LEU A 40 7.86 3.36 6.26
N LEU A 41 7.90 4.25 7.25
CA LEU A 41 8.84 4.11 8.36
C LEU A 41 8.42 3.00 9.31
N LYS A 42 7.15 2.67 9.32
CA LYS A 42 6.55 1.70 10.24
C LYS A 42 6.31 0.34 9.61
N TRP A 43 5.99 0.29 8.32
CA TRP A 43 5.48 -0.92 7.66
C TRP A 43 6.34 -1.37 6.48
N VAL A 44 6.36 -2.68 6.25
CA VAL A 44 6.97 -3.32 5.09
C VAL A 44 5.90 -3.75 4.11
N VAL A 45 6.14 -3.59 2.82
CA VAL A 45 5.30 -4.19 1.78
C VAL A 45 5.71 -5.65 1.64
N SER A 46 4.84 -6.56 2.04
CA SER A 46 5.07 -8.01 2.01
C SER A 46 3.84 -8.73 1.49
N VAL A 47 4.04 -9.79 0.71
CA VAL A 47 3.00 -10.72 0.25
C VAL A 47 3.08 -12.09 0.93
N ARG A 48 4.11 -12.34 1.76
CA ARG A 48 4.30 -13.63 2.44
C ARG A 48 3.31 -13.85 3.58
N GLN A 49 2.96 -12.78 4.28
CA GLN A 49 1.91 -12.82 5.28
C GLN A 49 0.55 -12.74 4.57
N GLY A 50 0.13 -13.85 3.97
CA GLY A 50 -1.21 -13.99 3.40
C GLY A 50 -2.25 -13.89 4.51
N GLY A 51 -3.01 -12.80 4.52
CA GLY A 51 -4.09 -12.59 5.49
C GLY A 51 -4.66 -11.19 5.43
N THR A 52 -5.98 -11.06 5.50
CA THR A 52 -6.69 -9.78 5.54
C THR A 52 -6.19 -8.96 6.74
N GLY A 53 -5.56 -7.81 6.48
CA GLY A 53 -5.07 -6.91 7.52
C GLY A 53 -3.71 -7.26 8.11
N SER A 54 -2.97 -8.22 7.55
CA SER A 54 -1.60 -8.49 7.98
C SER A 54 -0.65 -7.47 7.36
N THR A 55 -0.15 -6.56 8.19
CA THR A 55 0.93 -5.64 7.83
C THR A 55 2.16 -6.00 8.66
N THR A 56 3.26 -6.34 8.00
CA THR A 56 4.52 -6.64 8.70
C THR A 56 5.13 -5.34 9.21
N LYS A 57 5.30 -5.22 10.53
CA LYS A 57 6.03 -4.07 11.09
C LYS A 57 7.48 -4.15 10.64
N ARG A 58 8.05 -3.00 10.33
CA ARG A 58 9.44 -2.88 9.91
C ARG A 58 10.42 -3.38 10.98
N ALA A 59 10.12 -3.13 12.26
CA ALA A 59 10.93 -3.63 13.37
C ALA A 59 11.04 -5.17 13.37
N ASP A 60 9.94 -5.86 13.10
CA ASP A 60 9.87 -7.32 13.06
C ASP A 60 10.61 -7.91 11.85
N TRP A 61 10.79 -7.13 10.78
CA TRP A 61 11.52 -7.53 9.57
C TRP A 61 13.02 -7.28 9.68
N LEU A 62 13.43 -6.09 10.14
CA LEU A 62 14.84 -5.70 10.26
C LEU A 62 15.55 -6.37 11.44
N GLY A 63 14.81 -6.72 12.50
CA GLY A 63 15.41 -6.99 13.81
C GLY A 63 15.89 -5.70 14.49
N GLU A 64 15.96 -5.70 15.82
CA GLU A 64 16.29 -4.50 16.60
C GLU A 64 17.67 -3.90 16.27
N GLU A 65 18.62 -4.72 15.81
CA GLU A 65 20.00 -4.29 15.51
C GLU A 65 20.11 -3.50 14.21
N ARG A 66 19.37 -3.86 13.15
CA ARG A 66 19.43 -3.15 11.86
C ARG A 66 18.71 -1.80 11.87
N LEU A 67 17.84 -1.55 12.85
CA LEU A 67 17.22 -0.23 13.05
C LEU A 67 18.24 0.84 13.49
N LYS A 68 19.40 0.44 14.02
CA LYS A 68 20.44 1.36 14.49
C LYS A 68 21.49 1.71 13.42
N GLY A 69 21.59 0.89 12.36
CA GLY A 69 22.66 1.00 11.36
C GLY A 69 22.28 1.78 10.10
N ASP A 70 21.07 1.58 9.57
CA ASP A 70 20.68 2.15 8.27
C ASP A 70 19.64 3.26 8.42
N GLY A 71 20.10 4.44 8.83
CA GLY A 71 19.30 5.68 8.79
C GLY A 71 18.92 6.14 7.37
N GLN A 72 19.19 5.35 6.34
CA GLN A 72 19.16 5.76 4.94
C GLN A 72 17.93 5.27 4.16
N GLN A 73 17.37 4.10 4.48
CA GLN A 73 16.31 3.51 3.66
C GLN A 73 14.98 3.46 4.41
N ALA A 74 14.06 4.38 4.08
CA ALA A 74 12.74 4.42 4.70
C ALA A 74 11.83 3.31 4.16
N TRP A 75 11.94 2.99 2.87
CA TRP A 75 11.03 2.08 2.17
C TRP A 75 11.58 0.66 2.08
N VAL A 76 10.78 -0.31 2.50
CA VAL A 76 11.07 -1.74 2.37
C VAL A 76 9.96 -2.43 1.60
N ILE A 77 10.33 -3.05 0.48
CA ILE A 77 9.49 -3.95 -0.30
C ILE A 77 10.18 -5.31 -0.28
N GLU A 78 9.59 -6.24 0.46
CA GLU A 78 10.14 -7.57 0.67
C GLU A 78 9.98 -8.45 -0.57
N ASP A 79 11.04 -9.14 -0.98
CA ASP A 79 10.97 -10.14 -2.05
C ASP A 79 10.23 -11.40 -1.57
N PRO A 80 9.24 -11.94 -2.28
CA PRO A 80 8.42 -13.07 -1.83
C PRO A 80 9.15 -14.41 -1.69
N LEU A 81 10.35 -14.56 -2.25
CA LEU A 81 11.19 -15.76 -2.20
C LEU A 81 12.45 -15.55 -1.33
N ASP A 82 12.96 -14.32 -1.22
CA ASP A 82 14.14 -13.97 -0.43
C ASP A 82 13.84 -12.95 0.67
N ARG A 83 13.90 -13.36 1.94
CA ARG A 83 13.64 -12.48 3.10
C ARG A 83 14.74 -11.47 3.37
N SER A 84 15.92 -11.68 2.80
CA SER A 84 17.05 -10.76 2.96
C SER A 84 17.05 -9.64 1.93
N PHE A 85 16.25 -9.76 0.87
CA PHE A 85 16.24 -8.82 -0.24
C PHE A 85 15.13 -7.77 -0.11
N ASN A 86 15.50 -6.50 -0.31
CA ASN A 86 14.60 -5.35 -0.39
C ASN A 86 14.57 -4.84 -1.84
N HIS A 87 13.43 -4.93 -2.53
CA HIS A 87 13.29 -4.40 -3.90
C HIS A 87 13.43 -2.88 -3.98
N ALA A 88 13.20 -2.16 -2.88
CA ALA A 88 13.41 -0.71 -2.81
C ALA A 88 14.88 -0.33 -2.48
N SER A 89 15.78 -1.31 -2.38
CA SER A 89 17.19 -1.10 -1.98
C SER A 89 18.00 -0.21 -2.93
N GLN A 90 17.55 -0.05 -4.17
CA GLN A 90 18.21 0.81 -5.16
C GLN A 90 17.79 2.27 -5.07
N LEU A 91 16.73 2.58 -4.31
CA LEU A 91 16.27 3.96 -4.14
C LEU A 91 17.03 4.60 -2.98
N ASP A 92 17.80 5.64 -3.30
CA ASP A 92 18.36 6.55 -2.32
C ASP A 92 17.24 7.44 -1.71
N ARG A 93 17.60 8.24 -0.69
CA ARG A 93 16.64 9.10 0.00
C ARG A 93 15.95 10.09 -0.93
N ALA A 94 16.68 10.65 -1.91
CA ALA A 94 16.13 11.61 -2.85
C ALA A 94 15.14 10.95 -3.84
N GLY A 95 15.48 9.77 -4.35
CA GLY A 95 14.61 8.94 -5.18
C GLY A 95 13.34 8.54 -4.45
N GLN A 96 13.45 8.08 -3.21
CA GLN A 96 12.29 7.77 -2.36
C GLN A 96 11.39 8.99 -2.18
N ALA A 97 11.95 10.16 -1.88
CA ALA A 97 11.18 11.38 -1.73
C ALA A 97 10.41 11.76 -3.01
N LYS A 98 11.04 11.62 -4.18
CA LYS A 98 10.40 11.87 -5.47
C LYS A 98 9.23 10.91 -5.74
N VAL A 99 9.44 9.61 -5.53
CA VAL A 99 8.38 8.60 -5.71
C VAL A 99 7.20 8.90 -4.77
N MET A 100 7.48 9.22 -3.51
CA MET A 100 6.43 9.52 -2.55
C MET A 100 5.71 10.84 -2.81
N SER A 101 6.39 11.85 -3.34
CA SER A 101 5.73 13.07 -3.83
C SER A 101 4.74 12.72 -4.93
N ALA A 102 5.18 11.96 -5.94
CA ALA A 102 4.33 11.57 -7.06
C ALA A 102 3.11 10.75 -6.61
N ILE A 103 3.28 9.79 -5.69
CA ILE A 103 2.18 9.00 -5.13
C ILE A 103 1.20 9.90 -4.37
N LYS A 104 1.69 10.86 -3.57
CA LYS A 104 0.85 11.81 -2.83
C LYS A 104 0.06 12.73 -3.76
N GLU A 105 0.70 13.22 -4.81
CA GLU A 105 0.03 14.05 -5.82
C GLU A 105 -1.05 13.26 -6.55
N ALA A 106 -0.77 12.02 -6.95
CA ALA A 106 -1.77 11.14 -7.55
C ALA A 106 -2.93 10.82 -6.59
N ALA A 107 -2.64 10.64 -5.29
CA ALA A 107 -3.65 10.41 -4.27
C ALA A 107 -4.58 11.61 -4.04
N ALA A 108 -4.11 12.83 -4.34
CA ALA A 108 -4.87 14.06 -4.24
C ALA A 108 -5.79 14.30 -5.45
N CYS A 109 -5.62 13.55 -6.54
CA CYS A 109 -6.52 13.61 -7.69
C CYS A 109 -7.88 12.96 -7.37
N SER A 110 -8.91 13.42 -8.07
CA SER A 110 -10.28 12.92 -7.92
C SER A 110 -10.55 11.70 -8.81
N SER A 111 -9.82 11.56 -9.92
CA SER A 111 -9.99 10.49 -10.91
C SER A 111 -8.69 10.08 -11.58
N VAL A 112 -8.72 8.95 -12.29
CA VAL A 112 -7.59 8.46 -13.11
C VAL A 112 -7.30 9.42 -14.27
N ASP A 113 -8.31 9.98 -14.92
CA ASP A 113 -8.13 10.94 -16.00
C ASP A 113 -7.36 12.19 -15.54
N GLU A 114 -7.61 12.66 -14.32
CA GLU A 114 -6.89 13.79 -13.75
C GLU A 114 -5.39 13.46 -13.55
N ILE A 115 -5.09 12.23 -13.09
CA ILE A 115 -3.71 11.74 -12.96
C ILE A 115 -3.02 11.74 -14.33
N LEU A 116 -3.69 11.19 -15.36
CA LEU A 116 -3.16 11.12 -16.72
C LEU A 116 -2.90 12.51 -17.31
N ASN A 117 -3.83 13.45 -17.12
CA ASN A 117 -3.65 14.84 -17.55
C ASN A 117 -2.45 15.50 -16.88
N ARG A 118 -2.26 15.31 -15.57
CA ARG A 118 -1.09 15.84 -14.87
C ARG A 118 0.23 15.26 -15.40
N ILE A 119 0.27 13.95 -15.64
CA ILE A 119 1.45 13.29 -16.23
C ILE A 119 1.77 13.88 -17.60
N ALA A 120 0.76 14.11 -18.44
CA ALA A 120 0.95 14.72 -19.75
C ALA A 120 1.56 16.13 -19.66
N VAL A 121 1.05 16.96 -18.74
CA VAL A 121 1.58 18.32 -18.48
C VAL A 121 3.04 18.26 -18.02
N LEU A 122 3.38 17.37 -17.07
CA LEU A 122 4.74 17.22 -16.56
C LEU A 122 5.72 16.78 -17.65
N ARG A 123 5.32 15.84 -18.52
CA ARG A 123 6.14 15.39 -19.65
C ARG A 123 6.39 16.51 -20.66
N ALA A 124 5.35 17.29 -20.97
CA ALA A 124 5.46 18.44 -21.86
C ALA A 124 6.40 19.53 -21.29
N ALA A 125 6.40 19.73 -19.98
CA ALA A 125 7.31 20.67 -19.31
C ALA A 125 8.77 20.17 -19.34
N ALA A 126 9.01 18.89 -19.03
CA ALA A 126 10.36 18.30 -19.03
C ALA A 126 11.02 18.34 -20.41
N SER A 127 10.23 18.19 -21.48
CA SER A 127 10.72 18.20 -22.87
C SER A 127 11.18 19.58 -23.34
N LYS A 128 10.84 20.67 -22.63
CA LYS A 128 11.25 22.05 -22.98
C LYS A 128 12.60 22.45 -22.37
N HIS A 129 13.16 21.62 -21.50
CA HIS A 129 14.42 21.87 -20.80
C HIS A 129 15.60 21.00 -21.28
N GLN A 130 15.40 20.28 -22.39
CA GLN A 130 16.46 19.58 -23.15
C GLN A 130 16.84 20.40 -24.38
#